data_AF-A0A931WXT3-F1
#
_entry.id   AF-A0A931WXT3-F1
#
_cell.length_a   1.000
_cell.length_b   1.000
_cell.length_c   1.000
_cell.angle_alpha   90.00
_cell.angle_beta   90.00
_cell.angle_gamma   90.00
#
_symmetry.space_group_name_H-M   'P 1'
#
loop_
_entity.id
_entity.type
_entity.pdbx_description
1 polymer ?
#
loop_
_entity_poly.entity_id
_entity_poly.type
_entity_poly.pdbx_seq_one_letter_code
_entity_poly.pdbx_strand_id
1 'polypeptide(L)'
;MNPAQTGAYGQLLVQIKLLRLGIDSARMTTDYGVDLVAFDPETKRRFTIQVKAGRHRGKVDKWVEWSTTKELVADYIALVDIQRDMAWLFSKDTFIRISTNIGNMGRRLWWYPLGHVPERTTLKRREEDFEKNTVENATAILRSGQTKE
;
A
#
# COMPACT_ATOMS: atom_id res chain seq x y z
N MET A 1 13.16 -1.04 15.27
CA MET A 1 12.91 -2.06 14.24
C MET A 1 13.93 -1.92 13.13
N ASN A 2 14.55 -3.03 12.74
CA ASN A 2 15.37 -3.13 11.53
C ASN A 2 14.49 -3.25 10.27
N PRO A 3 15.05 -3.30 9.05
CA PRO A 3 14.26 -3.37 7.82
C PRO A 3 13.36 -4.61 7.73
N ALA A 4 13.86 -5.79 8.13
CA ALA A 4 13.08 -7.04 8.10
C ALA A 4 11.88 -6.99 9.04
N GLN A 5 12.09 -6.50 10.27
CA GLN A 5 11.02 -6.27 11.24
C GLN A 5 10.00 -5.24 10.74
N THR A 6 10.46 -4.20 10.04
CA THR A 6 9.57 -3.17 9.45
C THR A 6 8.68 -3.77 8.37
N GLY A 7 9.22 -4.61 7.49
CA GLY A 7 8.45 -5.34 6.50
C GLY A 7 7.44 -6.30 7.12
N ALA A 8 7.88 -7.10 8.10
CA ALA A 8 7.01 -8.04 8.82
C ALA A 8 5.87 -7.34 9.58
N TYR A 9 6.15 -6.17 10.17
CA TYR A 9 5.14 -5.33 10.82
C TYR A 9 4.08 -4.87 9.83
N GLY A 10 4.51 -4.32 8.69
CA GLY A 10 3.58 -3.86 7.65
C GLY A 10 2.69 -4.99 7.14
N GLN A 11 3.26 -6.16 6.86
CA GLN A 11 2.48 -7.33 6.44
C GLN A 11 1.43 -7.71 7.49
N LEU A 12 1.81 -7.78 8.77
CA LEU A 12 0.89 -8.11 9.85
C LEU A 12 -0.25 -7.08 9.98
N LEU A 13 0.06 -5.79 9.92
CA LEU A 13 -0.94 -4.73 10.00
C LEU A 13 -1.96 -4.81 8.85
N VAL A 14 -1.49 -5.08 7.62
CA VAL A 14 -2.39 -5.27 6.47
C VAL A 14 -3.28 -6.48 6.67
N GLN A 15 -2.74 -7.62 7.14
CA GLN A 15 -3.54 -8.80 7.42
C GLN A 15 -4.61 -8.53 8.49
N ILE A 16 -4.27 -7.80 9.57
CA ILE A 16 -5.23 -7.40 10.62
C ILE A 16 -6.36 -6.54 10.03
N LYS A 17 -6.02 -5.56 9.18
CA LYS A 17 -7.01 -4.68 8.55
C LYS A 17 -7.93 -5.46 7.60
N LEU A 18 -7.40 -6.36 6.78
CA LEU A 18 -8.20 -7.23 5.91
C LEU A 18 -9.12 -8.16 6.71
N LEU A 19 -8.59 -8.79 7.77
CA LEU A 19 -9.36 -9.69 8.63
C LEU A 19 -10.55 -8.97 9.30
N ARG A 20 -10.37 -7.72 9.74
CA ARG A 20 -11.46 -6.88 10.27
C ARG A 20 -12.57 -6.60 9.26
N LEU A 21 -12.28 -6.71 7.96
CA LEU A 21 -13.24 -6.55 6.86
C LEU A 21 -13.79 -7.90 6.37
N GLY A 22 -13.46 -9.00 7.05
CA GLY A 22 -13.87 -10.36 6.67
C GLY A 22 -13.11 -10.92 5.47
N ILE A 23 -11.93 -10.39 5.15
CA ILE A 23 -11.08 -10.88 4.06
C ILE A 23 -9.97 -11.77 4.65
N ASP A 24 -9.95 -13.02 4.21
CA ASP A 24 -8.91 -13.98 4.58
C ASP A 24 -7.61 -13.61 3.87
N SER A 25 -6.48 -13.71 4.57
CA SER A 25 -5.17 -13.47 3.97
C SER A 25 -4.07 -14.32 4.58
N ALA A 26 -3.13 -14.74 3.74
CA ALA A 26 -1.98 -15.53 4.15
C ALA A 26 -0.69 -14.93 3.58
N ARG A 27 0.41 -15.06 4.33
CA ARG A 27 1.73 -14.71 3.83
C ARG A 27 2.15 -15.66 2.74
N MET A 28 2.77 -15.12 1.70
CA MET A 28 3.35 -15.91 0.62
C MET A 28 4.85 -15.66 0.60
N THR A 29 5.65 -16.69 0.86
CA THR A 29 7.10 -16.61 0.80
C THR A 29 7.55 -16.85 -0.64
N THR A 30 7.44 -15.82 -1.47
CA THR A 30 7.99 -15.84 -2.85
C THR A 30 9.07 -14.81 -3.03
N ASP A 31 10.07 -15.12 -3.83
CA ASP A 31 11.08 -14.19 -4.33
C ASP A 31 10.55 -13.27 -5.45
N TYR A 32 9.33 -13.52 -5.93
CA TYR A 32 8.68 -12.78 -7.00
C TYR A 32 8.07 -11.42 -6.59
N GLY A 33 8.11 -11.05 -5.30
CA GLY A 33 7.65 -9.74 -4.84
C GLY A 33 6.14 -9.66 -4.54
N VAL A 34 5.52 -10.80 -4.23
CA VAL A 34 4.20 -10.88 -3.59
C VAL A 34 4.40 -11.25 -2.13
N ASP A 35 3.82 -10.46 -1.23
CA ASP A 35 3.93 -10.67 0.22
C ASP A 35 2.73 -11.41 0.80
N LEU A 36 1.52 -11.12 0.29
CA LEU A 36 0.26 -11.73 0.75
C LEU A 36 -0.59 -12.23 -0.42
N VAL A 37 -1.32 -13.30 -0.17
CA VAL A 37 -2.51 -13.70 -0.93
C VAL A 37 -3.74 -13.42 -0.08
N ALA A 38 -4.79 -12.89 -0.69
CA ALA A 38 -6.05 -12.58 -0.02
C ALA A 38 -7.23 -13.19 -0.78
N PHE A 39 -8.26 -13.57 -0.04
CA PHE A 39 -9.52 -14.07 -0.54
C PHE A 39 -10.66 -13.33 0.15
N ASP A 40 -11.52 -12.70 -0.65
CA ASP A 40 -12.74 -12.08 -0.16
C ASP A 40 -13.91 -13.06 -0.33
N PRO A 41 -14.47 -13.63 0.76
CA PRO A 41 -15.56 -14.59 0.67
C PRO A 41 -16.86 -14.00 0.14
N GLU A 42 -17.05 -12.68 0.25
CA GLU A 42 -18.24 -11.97 -0.21
C GLU A 42 -18.29 -11.92 -1.74
N THR A 43 -17.17 -11.54 -2.37
CA THR A 43 -17.04 -11.42 -3.83
C THR A 43 -16.45 -12.68 -4.50
N LYS A 44 -16.08 -13.70 -3.71
CA LYS A 44 -15.34 -14.90 -4.14
C LYS A 44 -14.05 -14.59 -4.89
N ARG A 45 -13.47 -13.40 -4.67
CA ARG A 45 -12.30 -12.94 -5.41
C ARG A 45 -11.01 -13.28 -4.66
N ARG A 46 -10.02 -13.79 -5.40
CA ARG A 46 -8.64 -13.92 -4.95
C ARG A 46 -7.81 -12.79 -5.52
N PHE A 47 -6.87 -12.28 -4.74
CA PHE A 47 -5.93 -11.27 -5.19
C PHE A 47 -4.62 -11.32 -4.41
N THR A 48 -3.57 -10.81 -5.03
CA THR A 48 -2.21 -10.76 -4.48
C THR A 48 -1.87 -9.34 -4.05
N ILE A 49 -1.07 -9.22 -2.99
CA ILE A 49 -0.68 -7.94 -2.42
C ILE A 49 0.84 -7.91 -2.20
N GLN A 50 1.50 -6.89 -2.74
CA GLN A 50 2.84 -6.51 -2.31
C GLN A 50 2.74 -5.49 -1.18
N VAL A 51 3.52 -5.64 -0.11
CA VAL A 51 3.51 -4.73 1.03
C VAL A 51 4.79 -3.90 1.05
N LYS A 52 4.66 -2.58 1.16
CA LYS A 52 5.78 -1.66 1.40
C LYS A 52 5.52 -0.87 2.66
N ALA A 53 6.31 -1.16 3.70
CA ALA A 53 6.30 -0.44 4.96
C ALA A 53 7.33 0.68 4.96
N GLY A 54 6.94 1.84 5.46
CA GLY A 54 7.73 3.05 5.52
C GLY A 54 7.61 3.71 6.88
N ARG A 55 8.64 4.50 7.21
CA ARG A 55 8.68 5.37 8.39
C ARG A 55 8.76 6.81 7.91
N HIS A 56 8.29 7.71 8.76
CA HIS A 56 8.48 9.13 8.56
C HIS A 56 9.98 9.47 8.54
N ARG A 57 10.31 10.47 7.74
CA ARG A 57 11.66 10.99 7.53
C ARG A 57 11.65 12.51 7.62
N GLY A 58 12.83 13.07 7.87
CA GLY A 58 13.06 14.51 7.99
C GLY A 58 13.12 15.01 9.43
N LYS A 59 13.51 16.27 9.61
CA LYS A 59 13.71 16.88 10.94
C LYS A 59 12.46 16.84 11.84
N VAL A 60 11.27 16.74 11.26
CA VAL A 60 9.97 16.73 11.96
C VAL A 60 9.00 15.74 11.32
N ASP A 61 9.48 14.54 10.95
CA ASP A 61 8.62 13.46 10.42
C ASP A 61 7.73 13.89 9.23
N LYS A 62 8.34 14.67 8.34
CA LYS A 62 7.66 15.43 7.27
C LYS A 62 7.13 14.57 6.12
N TRP A 63 7.63 13.35 5.89
CA TRP A 63 7.18 12.50 4.77
C TRP A 63 7.50 11.02 4.98
N VAL A 64 6.75 10.16 4.28
CA VAL A 64 7.07 8.74 4.08
C VAL A 64 7.40 8.51 2.61
N GLU A 65 8.30 7.56 2.35
CA GLU A 65 8.69 7.16 1.00
C GLU A 65 8.66 5.64 0.89
N TRP A 66 8.02 5.15 -0.18
CA TRP A 66 8.04 3.74 -0.54
C TRP A 66 8.62 3.56 -1.93
N SER A 67 9.38 2.49 -2.12
CA SER A 67 9.91 2.09 -3.43
C SER A 67 9.66 0.61 -3.69
N THR A 68 9.32 0.28 -4.93
CA THR A 68 9.44 -1.09 -5.45
C THR A 68 10.85 -1.31 -5.96
N THR A 69 11.32 -2.56 -6.03
CA THR A 69 12.68 -2.89 -6.49
C THR A 69 12.71 -3.50 -7.89
N LYS A 70 11.53 -3.81 -8.46
CA LYS A 70 11.29 -4.40 -9.79
C LYS A 70 9.88 -4.00 -10.26
N GLU A 71 9.44 -4.57 -11.39
CA GLU A 71 8.04 -4.51 -11.82
C GLU A 71 7.12 -5.02 -10.71
N LEU A 72 6.03 -4.29 -10.45
CA LEU A 72 4.99 -4.68 -9.52
C LEU A 72 4.21 -5.84 -10.16
N VAL A 73 4.38 -7.07 -9.66
CA VAL A 73 3.66 -8.26 -10.17
C VAL A 73 2.34 -8.50 -9.46
N ALA A 74 2.19 -8.05 -8.21
CA ALA A 74 0.97 -8.22 -7.44
C ALA A 74 -0.19 -7.40 -8.00
N ASP A 75 -1.42 -7.88 -7.82
CA ASP A 75 -2.66 -7.18 -8.21
C ASP A 75 -2.79 -5.84 -7.49
N TYR A 76 -2.38 -5.82 -6.22
CA TYR A 76 -2.40 -4.65 -5.37
C TYR A 76 -1.04 -4.41 -4.70
N ILE A 77 -0.82 -3.16 -4.32
CA ILE A 77 0.25 -2.77 -3.41
C ILE A 77 -0.35 -2.09 -2.18
N ALA A 78 0.05 -2.57 -1.00
CA ALA A 78 -0.27 -1.93 0.25
C ALA A 78 0.91 -1.07 0.72
N LEU A 79 0.66 0.22 0.90
CA LEU A 79 1.62 1.18 1.44
C LEU A 79 1.30 1.39 2.90
N VAL A 80 2.30 1.22 3.77
CA VAL A 80 2.11 1.24 5.22
C VAL A 80 2.98 2.33 5.83
N ASP A 81 2.35 3.17 6.64
CA ASP A 81 3.00 4.04 7.59
C ASP A 81 2.97 3.36 8.97
N ILE A 82 4.14 2.92 9.43
CA ILE A 82 4.26 2.15 10.67
C ILE A 82 4.26 3.03 11.93
N GLN A 83 4.35 4.35 11.81
CA GLN A 83 4.27 5.24 12.99
C GLN A 83 2.83 5.56 13.37
N ARG A 84 1.92 5.58 12.39
CA ARG A 84 0.49 5.85 12.60
C ARG A 84 -0.41 4.63 12.50
N ASP A 85 0.15 3.45 12.27
CA ASP A 85 -0.59 2.22 11.98
C ASP A 85 -1.61 2.38 10.84
N MET A 86 -1.22 3.16 9.83
CA MET A 86 -2.02 3.44 8.66
C MET A 86 -1.56 2.58 7.49
N ALA A 87 -2.53 2.10 6.71
CA ALA A 87 -2.27 1.35 5.50
C ALA A 87 -3.25 1.76 4.40
N TRP A 88 -2.72 1.81 3.18
CA TRP A 88 -3.49 2.12 1.98
C TRP A 88 -3.29 1.02 0.95
N LEU A 89 -4.36 0.61 0.27
CA LEU A 89 -4.38 -0.42 -0.76
C LEU A 89 -4.66 0.22 -2.13
N PHE A 90 -3.70 0.08 -3.05
CA PHE A 90 -3.79 0.57 -4.42
C PHE A 90 -3.79 -0.59 -5.40
N SER A 91 -4.63 -0.52 -6.44
CA SER A 91 -4.45 -1.40 -7.60
C SER A 91 -3.12 -1.14 -8.27
N LYS A 92 -2.53 -2.17 -8.90
CA LYS A 92 -1.30 -2.06 -9.70
C LYS A 92 -1.34 -0.84 -10.63
N ASP A 93 -2.40 -0.68 -11.40
CA ASP A 93 -2.54 0.42 -12.36
C ASP A 93 -2.60 1.80 -11.70
N THR A 94 -3.32 1.92 -10.58
CA THR A 94 -3.40 3.18 -9.84
C THR A 94 -2.04 3.56 -9.29
N PHE A 95 -1.34 2.62 -8.67
CA PHE A 95 0.01 2.85 -8.15
C PHE A 95 0.98 3.24 -9.27
N ILE A 96 0.94 2.53 -10.40
CA ILE A 96 1.76 2.80 -11.59
C ILE A 96 1.58 4.24 -12.09
N ARG A 97 0.33 4.74 -12.07
CA ARG A 97 -0.04 6.09 -12.51
C ARG A 97 0.40 7.19 -11.53
N ILE A 98 0.31 6.95 -10.22
CA ILE A 98 0.58 7.99 -9.22
C ILE A 98 2.04 8.03 -8.74
N SER A 99 2.79 6.97 -8.99
CA SER A 99 4.21 6.85 -8.62
C SER A 99 5.14 7.40 -9.69
N THR A 100 6.33 7.82 -9.26
CA THR A 100 7.43 8.21 -10.14
C THR A 100 8.19 6.98 -10.61
N ASN A 101 8.38 6.84 -11.92
CA ASN A 101 9.26 5.83 -12.48
C ASN A 101 10.73 6.24 -12.24
N ILE A 102 11.52 5.35 -11.61
CA ILE A 102 12.95 5.58 -11.31
C ILE A 102 13.86 4.64 -12.13
N GLY A 103 13.38 4.22 -13.31
CA GLY A 103 14.10 3.33 -14.23
C GLY A 103 14.19 1.90 -13.72
N ASN A 104 15.36 1.28 -13.87
CA ASN A 104 15.62 -0.11 -13.46
C ASN A 104 15.48 -0.33 -11.94
N MET A 105 15.43 0.74 -11.15
CA MET A 105 15.18 0.68 -9.71
C MET A 105 13.71 0.51 -9.35
N GLY A 106 12.78 0.55 -10.31
CA GLY A 106 11.35 0.36 -10.10
C GLY A 106 10.57 1.66 -10.01
N ARG A 107 9.66 1.76 -9.03
CA ARG A 107 8.77 2.90 -8.84
C ARG A 107 8.87 3.44 -7.44
N ARG A 108 8.68 4.75 -7.30
CA ARG A 108 8.79 5.47 -6.03
C ARG A 108 7.59 6.37 -5.80
N LEU A 109 7.09 6.38 -4.58
CA LEU A 109 5.99 7.24 -4.17
C LEU A 109 6.33 7.93 -2.85
N TRP A 110 6.09 9.24 -2.80
CA TRP A 110 6.20 10.05 -1.59
C TRP A 110 4.83 10.47 -1.10
N TRP A 111 4.67 10.41 0.21
CA TRP A 111 3.48 10.83 0.91
C TRP A 111 3.83 11.80 2.04
N TYR A 112 3.04 12.85 2.17
CA TYR A 112 3.20 13.88 3.18
C TYR A 112 1.96 13.91 4.07
N PRO A 113 2.15 13.82 5.40
CA PRO A 113 1.05 13.96 6.33
C PRO A 113 0.42 15.35 6.29
N LEU A 114 -0.82 15.47 6.79
CA LEU A 114 -1.52 16.74 6.90
C LEU A 114 -0.64 17.85 7.54
N GLY A 115 -0.73 19.05 6.98
CA GLY A 115 0.06 20.21 7.43
C GLY A 115 1.49 20.29 6.89
N HIS A 116 1.98 19.27 6.17
CA HIS A 116 3.29 19.30 5.52
C HIS A 116 3.19 19.56 4.02
N VAL A 117 3.92 20.58 3.55
CA VAL A 117 3.97 20.94 2.14
C VAL A 117 5.28 20.45 1.51
N PRO A 118 5.22 19.73 0.38
CA PRO A 118 6.37 19.45 -0.47
C PRO A 118 7.27 20.66 -0.78
N GLU A 119 8.57 20.58 -0.43
CA GLU A 119 9.55 21.63 -0.79
C GLU A 119 9.93 21.67 -2.29
N ARG A 120 9.43 20.74 -3.13
CA ARG A 120 9.77 20.63 -4.57
C ARG A 120 8.57 20.15 -5.38
N THR A 121 8.53 20.51 -6.67
CA THR A 121 7.44 20.34 -7.66
C THR A 121 7.23 18.92 -8.22
N THR A 122 8.01 17.91 -7.82
CA THR A 122 7.80 16.54 -8.30
C THR A 122 6.56 15.88 -7.67
N LEU A 123 6.01 14.85 -8.34
CA LEU A 123 4.82 14.05 -7.97
C LEU A 123 4.82 13.57 -6.52
N LYS A 124 4.45 14.47 -5.62
CA LYS A 124 4.36 14.26 -4.18
C LYS A 124 2.90 14.34 -3.80
N ARG A 125 2.45 13.35 -3.06
CA ARG A 125 1.05 13.22 -2.68
C ARG A 125 0.86 13.63 -1.24
N ARG A 126 -0.29 14.25 -0.97
CA ARG A 126 -0.72 14.60 0.38
C ARG A 126 -1.59 13.48 0.93
N GLU A 127 -1.79 13.48 2.23
CA GLU A 127 -2.65 12.53 2.93
C GLU A 127 -4.06 12.42 2.32
N GLU A 128 -4.66 13.55 1.95
CA GLU A 128 -5.97 13.63 1.29
C GLU A 128 -6.03 12.85 -0.03
N ASP A 129 -4.92 12.77 -0.79
CA ASP A 129 -4.87 12.06 -2.07
C ASP A 129 -5.04 10.53 -1.87
N PHE A 130 -4.87 10.05 -0.63
CA PHE A 130 -4.87 8.62 -0.28
C PHE A 130 -6.17 8.18 0.40
N GLU A 131 -7.09 9.09 0.72
CA GLU A 131 -8.30 8.80 1.51
C GLU A 131 -9.15 7.69 0.89
N LYS A 132 -9.35 7.71 -0.44
CA LYS A 132 -10.09 6.67 -1.17
C LYS A 132 -9.40 5.31 -1.18
N ASN A 133 -8.12 5.28 -0.81
CA ASN A 133 -7.27 4.10 -0.85
C ASN A 133 -6.95 3.56 0.54
N THR A 134 -7.55 4.04 1.63
CA THR A 134 -7.49 3.29 2.90
C THR A 134 -7.93 1.85 2.65
N VAL A 135 -7.38 0.87 3.38
CA VAL A 135 -7.74 -0.55 3.16
C VAL A 135 -9.26 -0.75 3.22
N GLU A 136 -9.90 -0.03 4.15
CA GLU A 136 -11.34 0.01 4.35
C GLU A 136 -12.08 0.55 3.12
N ASN A 137 -11.71 1.74 2.61
CA ASN A 137 -12.38 2.35 1.46
C ASN A 137 -12.09 1.60 0.15
N ALA A 138 -10.85 1.14 -0.04
CA ALA A 138 -10.47 0.35 -1.20
C ALA A 138 -11.28 -0.95 -1.26
N THR A 139 -11.46 -1.64 -0.13
CA THR A 139 -12.29 -2.85 -0.06
C THR A 139 -13.75 -2.57 -0.37
N ALA A 140 -14.32 -1.50 0.18
CA ALA A 140 -15.69 -1.10 -0.13
C ALA A 140 -15.89 -0.85 -1.63
N ILE A 141 -14.94 -0.17 -2.29
CA ILE A 141 -14.97 0.07 -3.74
C ILE A 141 -14.90 -1.24 -4.53
N LEU A 142 -14.05 -2.18 -4.11
CA LEU A 142 -13.91 -3.49 -4.76
C LEU A 142 -15.22 -4.27 -4.73
N ARG A 143 -15.96 -4.20 -3.62
CA ARG A 143 -17.26 -4.87 -3.46
C ARG A 143 -18.38 -4.14 -4.19
N SER A 144 -18.42 -2.80 -4.15
CA SER A 144 -19.46 -2.00 -4.81
C SER A 144 -19.41 -2.05 -6.33
N GLY A 145 -18.24 -2.31 -6.91
CA GLY A 145 -18.08 -2.50 -8.36
C GLY A 145 -18.81 -3.73 -8.92
N GLN A 146 -19.36 -4.60 -8.06
CA GLN A 146 -20.05 -5.83 -8.43
C GLN A 146 -21.57 -5.80 -8.26
N THR A 147 -22.16 -4.72 -7.74
CA THR A 147 -23.63 -4.63 -7.52
C THR A 147 -24.43 -4.35 -8.82
N LYS A 148 -23.87 -4.68 -9.98
CA LYS A 148 -24.54 -4.62 -11.28
C LYS A 148 -24.51 -5.99 -11.94
N GLU A 149 -25.31 -6.91 -11.43
CA GLU A 149 -25.83 -8.06 -12.16
C GLU A 149 -27.32 -8.22 -11.85
#